data_AF-A0A6L7X0E5-F1
#
_entry.id   AF-A0A6L7X0E5-F1
#
_cell.length_a   1.000
_cell.length_b   1.000
_cell.length_c   1.000
_cell.angle_alpha   90.00
_cell.angle_beta   90.00
_cell.angle_gamma   90.00
#
_symmetry.space_group_name_H-M   'P 1'
#
loop_
_entity.id
_entity.type
_entity.pdbx_description
1 polymer ?
#
loop_
_entity_poly.entity_id
_entity_poly.type
_entity_poly.pdbx_seq_one_letter_code
_entity_poly.pdbx_strand_id
1 'polypeptide(L)' 'MTLHDDILDVLQSAGRELPSHEIASAIAARDLYRRRDGQHPSAHQVRARMTSSRYRQLYDRNPDTRTWRLRGA' A
#
# COMPACT_ATOMS: atom_id res chain seq x y z
N MET A 1 -6.81 5.54 11.98
CA MET A 1 -6.18 5.31 10.67
C MET A 1 -6.63 3.97 10.12
N THR A 2 -6.79 3.87 8.81
CA THR A 2 -7.09 2.63 8.10
C THR A 2 -5.87 2.19 7.29
N LEU A 3 -5.80 0.89 6.97
CA LEU A 3 -4.77 0.35 6.07
C LEU A 3 -4.66 1.14 4.75
N HIS A 4 -5.76 1.71 4.26
CA HIS A 4 -5.72 2.52 3.05
C HIS A 4 -4.95 3.83 3.27
N ASP A 5 -5.23 4.55 4.36
CA ASP A 5 -4.57 5.81 4.69
C ASP A 5 -3.06 5.60 4.86
N ASP A 6 -2.67 4.50 5.50
CA ASP A 6 -1.26 4.15 5.73
C ASP A 6 -0.54 3.77 4.43
N ILE A 7 -1.25 3.14 3.48
CA ILE A 7 -0.71 2.89 2.13
C ILE A 7 -0.51 4.21 1.37
N LEU A 8 -1.45 5.16 1.49
CA LEU A 8 -1.31 6.47 0.84
C LEU A 8 -0.09 7.21 1.39
N ASP A 9 0.07 7.26 2.71
CA ASP A 9 1.21 7.92 3.35
C ASP A 9 2.56 7.32 2.91
N VAL A 10 2.66 5.98 2.84
CA VAL A 10 3.87 5.31 2.35
C VAL A 10 4.16 5.65 0.89
N LEU A 11 3.16 5.62 0.01
CA LEU A 11 3.37 5.92 -1.41
C LEU A 11 3.68 7.40 -1.65
N GLN A 12 3.05 8.31 -0.91
CA GLN A 12 3.36 9.75 -0.96
C GLN A 12 4.78 10.02 -0.47
N SER A 13 5.14 9.46 0.68
CA SER A 13 6.48 9.63 1.27
C SER A 13 7.59 9.05 0.38
N ALA A 14 7.32 7.95 -0.32
CA ALA A 14 8.30 7.33 -1.20
C ALA A 14 8.54 8.10 -2.50
N GLY A 15 7.54 8.84 -3.01
CA GLY A 15 7.64 9.60 -4.27
C GLY A 15 7.93 8.76 -5.52
N ARG A 16 7.86 7.42 -5.43
CA ARG A 16 8.16 6.47 -6.51
C ARG A 16 7.20 5.29 -6.46
N GLU A 17 7.17 4.51 -7.53
CA GLU A 17 6.39 3.28 -7.54
C GLU A 17 6.99 2.25 -6.59
N LEU A 18 6.16 1.59 -5.79
CA LEU A 18 6.58 0.56 -4.85
C LEU A 18 5.84 -0.75 -5.07
N PRO A 19 6.51 -1.91 -4.98
CA PRO A 19 5.84 -3.18 -4.94
C PRO A 19 5.13 -3.39 -3.60
N SER A 20 4.06 -4.19 -3.60
CA SER A 20 3.22 -4.39 -2.40
C SER A 20 3.98 -4.91 -1.17
N HIS A 21 5.10 -5.62 -1.37
CA HIS A 21 5.93 -6.10 -0.27
C HIS A 21 6.75 -4.98 0.36
N GLU A 22 7.32 -4.06 -0.43
CA GLU A 22 8.00 -2.87 0.11
C GLU A 22 7.01 -1.97 0.86
N ILE A 23 5.77 -1.82 0.35
CA ILE A 23 4.74 -1.05 1.05
C ILE A 23 4.41 -1.70 2.41
N ALA A 24 4.23 -3.02 2.45
CA ALA A 24 3.98 -3.73 3.71
C ALA A 24 5.15 -3.62 4.70
N SER A 25 6.39 -3.74 4.20
CA SER A 25 7.60 -3.56 5.00
C SER A 25 7.72 -2.13 5.54
N ALA A 26 7.39 -1.12 4.75
CA ALA A 26 7.39 0.28 5.19
C ALA A 26 6.32 0.54 6.27
N ILE A 27 5.12 -0.01 6.10
CA ILE A 27 4.05 0.06 7.12
C ILE A 27 4.52 -0.59 8.42
N ALA A 28 5.21 -1.73 8.34
CA ALA A 28 5.74 -2.42 9.51
C ALA A 28 6.88 -1.63 10.18
N ALA A 29 7.85 -1.15 9.40
CA ALA A 29 9.00 -0.39 9.89
C ALA A 29 8.60 0.92 10.56
N ARG A 30 7.50 1.54 10.10
CA ARG A 30 6.95 2.80 10.65
C ARG A 30 5.82 2.57 11.66
N ASP A 31 5.51 1.32 11.99
CA ASP A 31 4.42 0.90 12.88
C ASP A 31 3.05 1.55 12.59
N LEU A 32 2.74 1.81 11.32
CA LEU A 32 1.57 2.62 10.93
C LEU A 32 0.24 1.88 11.09
N TYR A 33 0.24 0.58 10.80
CA TYR A 33 -0.97 -0.24 10.84
C TYR A 33 -0.74 -1.58 11.52
N ARG A 34 -1.65 -1.90 12.43
CA ARG A 34 -1.78 -3.22 13.07
C ARG A 34 -3.16 -3.78 12.78
N ARG A 35 -3.19 -5.06 12.43
CA ARG A 35 -4.43 -5.83 12.33
C ARG A 35 -4.96 -6.14 13.73
N ARG A 36 -6.19 -6.67 13.79
CA ARG A 36 -6.84 -7.08 15.04
C ARG A 36 -6.03 -8.11 15.84
N ASP A 37 -5.25 -8.95 15.17
CA ASP A 37 -4.37 -9.95 15.77
C ASP A 37 -3.00 -9.40 16.20
N GLY A 38 -2.79 -8.08 16.13
CA GLY A 38 -1.53 -7.41 16.47
C GLY A 38 -0.45 -7.52 15.40
N GLN A 39 -0.72 -8.22 14.30
CA GLN A 39 0.26 -8.38 13.21
C GLN A 39 0.17 -7.23 12.20
N HIS A 40 1.28 -6.95 11.54
CA HIS A 40 1.31 -6.06 10.39
C HIS A 40 0.59 -6.65 9.18
N PRO A 41 0.12 -5.80 8.24
CA PRO A 41 -0.53 -6.28 7.04
C PRO A 41 0.49 -6.99 6.14
N SER A 42 0.08 -8.11 5.52
CA SER A 42 0.91 -8.76 4.52
C SER A 42 0.86 -8.03 3.18
N ALA A 43 1.87 -8.27 2.34
CA ALA A 43 1.89 -7.76 0.95
C ALA A 43 0.60 -8.12 0.18
N HIS A 44 0.02 -9.29 0.44
CA HIS A 44 -1.25 -9.70 -0.17
C HIS A 44 -2.42 -8.83 0.28
N GLN A 45 -2.50 -8.48 1.58
CA GLN A 45 -3.56 -7.61 2.11
C GLN A 45 -3.42 -6.18 1.59
N VAL A 46 -2.18 -5.67 1.49
CA VAL A 46 -1.88 -4.38 0.87
C VAL A 46 -2.34 -4.37 -0.59
N ARG A 47 -1.95 -5.38 -1.38
CA ARG A 47 -2.42 -5.54 -2.76
C ARG A 47 -3.94 -5.60 -2.86
N ALA A 48 -4.58 -6.45 -2.06
CA ALA A 48 -6.03 -6.63 -2.07
C ALA A 48 -6.77 -5.32 -1.78
N ARG A 49 -6.24 -4.50 -0.85
CA ARG A 49 -6.76 -3.17 -0.55
C ARG A 49 -6.68 -2.24 -1.77
N MET A 50 -5.53 -2.16 -2.43
CA MET A 50 -5.33 -1.31 -3.61
C MET A 50 -6.15 -1.77 -4.82
N THR A 51 -6.38 -3.08 -4.98
CA THR A 51 -7.19 -3.63 -6.08
C THR A 51 -8.70 -3.60 -5.83
N SER A 52 -9.14 -3.32 -4.60
CA SER A 52 -10.56 -3.28 -4.27
C SER A 52 -11.29 -2.23 -5.12
N SER A 53 -12.53 -2.53 -5.53
CA SER A 53 -13.33 -1.64 -6.39
C SER A 53 -13.42 -0.21 -5.85
N ARG A 54 -13.43 -0.06 -4.53
CA ARG A 54 -13.47 1.23 -3.83
C ARG A 54 -12.23 2.11 -4.07
N TYR A 55 -11.04 1.52 -4.17
CA TYR A 55 -9.79 2.27 -4.19
C TYR A 55 -8.98 2.11 -5.48
N ARG A 56 -9.35 1.15 -6.34
CA ARG A 56 -8.62 0.85 -7.57
C ARG A 56 -8.35 2.08 -8.46
N GLN A 57 -9.27 3.03 -8.47
CA GLN A 57 -9.15 4.27 -9.24
C GLN A 57 -8.08 5.24 -8.75
N LEU A 58 -7.57 5.07 -7.52
CA LEU A 58 -6.56 5.93 -6.89
C LEU A 58 -5.13 5.48 -7.16
N TYR A 59 -4.94 4.29 -7.73
CA TYR A 59 -3.63 3.68 -7.93
C TYR A 59 -3.38 3.36 -9.39
N ASP A 60 -2.19 3.71 -9.86
CA ASP A 60 -1.64 3.19 -11.10
C ASP A 60 -0.81 1.95 -10.79
N ARG A 61 -1.06 0.89 -11.58
CA ARG A 61 -0.37 -0.38 -11.45
C ARG A 61 0.48 -0.60 -12.69
N ASN A 62 1.79 -0.74 -12.49
CA ASN A 62 2.69 -1.18 -13.53
C ASN A 62 2.59 -2.73 -13.65
N PRO A 63 2.10 -3.29 -14.77
CA PRO A 63 1.92 -4.73 -14.90
C PRO A 63 3.26 -5.48 -15.00
N ASP A 64 4.30 -4.85 -15.54
CA ASP A 64 5.60 -5.46 -15.83
C ASP A 64 6.42 -5.63 -14.55
N THR A 65 6.48 -4.57 -13.75
CA THR A 65 7.26 -4.54 -12.49
C THR A 65 6.41 -4.89 -11.26
N ARG A 66 5.08 -4.99 -11.41
CA ARG A 66 4.11 -5.25 -10.33
C ARG A 66 4.19 -4.20 -9.20
N THR A 67 4.56 -2.98 -9.54
CA THR A 67 4.62 -1.82 -8.64
C THR A 67 3.33 -1.01 -8.66
N TRP A 68 3.18 -0.17 -7.65
CA TRP A 68 2.03 0.70 -7.42
C TRP A 68 2.50 2.13 -7.23
N ARG A 69 1.77 3.07 -7.84
CA ARG A 69 1.91 4.51 -7.62
C ARG A 69 0.54 5.11 -7.33
N LEU A 70 0.50 6.25 -6.66
CA LEU A 70 -0.70 7.07 -6.59
C LEU A 70 -0.98 7.74 -7.94
N ARG A 71 -2.22 7.62 -8.40
CA ARG A 71 -2.67 8.29 -9.61
C ARG A 71 -2.80 9.78 -9.34
N GLY A 72 -2.09 10.59 -10.13
CA GLY A 72 -2.11 12.05 -10.01
C GLY A 72 -1.22 12.65 -8.92
N ALA A 73 -0.28 11.88 -8.37
CA ALA A 73 0.78 12.34 -7.46
C ALA A 73 2.12 12.48 -8.19
#